data_AF-A0A427YQR3-F1
#
_entry.id   AF-A0A427YQR3-F1
#
_cell.length_a   1.000
_cell.length_b   1.000
_cell.length_c   1.000
_cell.angle_alpha   90.00
_cell.angle_beta   90.00
_cell.angle_gamma   90.00
#
_symmetry.space_group_name_H-M   'P 1'
#
loop_
_entity.id
_entity.type
_entity.pdbx_description
1 polymer ?
#
loop_
_entity_poly.entity_id
_entity_poly.type
_entity_poly.pdbx_seq_one_letter_code
_entity_poly.pdbx_strand_id
1 'polypeptide(L)'
;MSRLAVGPISLLRALRPLPIPSRFGRPASAAVALHSSARSAQHNTMSATDDQLLCTDPATVANPLGEGKYIKTAGCIIIGDEVLNGKTKDTNSNFFAQFCFDLGIELKRIEVIADDEEEIVEAARRMTQHYDFVVTSGGIGPTHDDITYSSLATAFNLPLSHDPETLRRMWALATPSRKEELSKATPAQKEARDRMALFPTAQGGHSGDGNGGARSEVIFVAEDKWVPVVRLGGKLCVFPGIPSLFQQLLIGLTPYLPLPPAASKPFRHLIYTTKPESVIAPYLTELQARVKKEGIRIGSYPYLYQGVHVSLIGHDIERVKELGQEVCKEVDGKVAAEGRLGAEKETAKI
;
A
#
# COMPACT_ATOMS: atom_id res chain seq x y z
N MET A 1 54.79 -15.77 -32.72
CA MET A 1 53.95 -14.55 -32.81
C MET A 1 54.14 -13.75 -31.52
N SER A 2 54.67 -12.54 -31.70
CA SER A 2 54.57 -11.32 -30.88
C SER A 2 54.94 -11.33 -29.38
N ARG A 3 56.13 -10.76 -29.13
CA ARG A 3 56.63 -10.25 -27.84
C ARG A 3 56.01 -8.89 -27.53
N LEU A 4 55.85 -8.56 -26.24
CA LEU A 4 55.89 -7.17 -25.75
C LEU A 4 56.56 -7.14 -24.38
N ALA A 5 57.63 -6.35 -24.30
CA ALA A 5 58.45 -6.09 -23.13
C ALA A 5 58.29 -4.60 -22.77
N VAL A 6 58.20 -4.28 -21.48
CA VAL A 6 58.39 -2.91 -20.98
C VAL A 6 59.21 -2.99 -19.70
N GLY A 7 60.36 -2.33 -19.71
CA GLY A 7 61.20 -2.06 -18.53
C GLY A 7 61.30 -0.55 -18.26
N PRO A 8 61.80 -0.13 -17.08
CA PRO A 8 61.58 1.21 -16.51
C PRO A 8 62.81 2.12 -16.58
N ILE A 9 62.64 3.45 -16.51
CA ILE A 9 63.73 4.42 -16.25
C ILE A 9 63.22 5.63 -15.42
N SER A 10 63.95 5.91 -14.34
CA SER A 10 63.88 7.09 -13.46
C SER A 10 64.72 8.28 -13.97
N LEU A 11 64.49 9.52 -13.50
CA LEU A 11 65.40 10.28 -12.59
C LEU A 11 65.01 11.77 -12.41
N LEU A 12 65.37 12.28 -11.22
CA LEU A 12 65.29 13.63 -10.62
C LEU A 12 66.04 14.79 -11.31
N ARG A 13 65.56 16.03 -11.08
CA ARG A 13 66.26 17.26 -10.56
C ARG A 13 65.43 18.52 -10.88
N ALA A 14 65.56 19.73 -10.30
CA ALA A 14 65.82 20.31 -8.97
C ALA A 14 66.03 21.85 -9.16
N LEU A 15 65.22 22.69 -8.48
CA LEU A 15 65.50 24.02 -7.86
C LEU A 15 65.82 25.35 -8.65
N ARG A 16 64.92 26.35 -8.47
CA ARG A 16 65.03 27.81 -8.04
C ARG A 16 65.86 28.87 -8.84
N PRO A 17 65.77 30.21 -8.57
CA PRO A 17 64.61 31.14 -8.32
C PRO A 17 64.71 32.59 -8.97
N LEU A 18 63.58 33.34 -8.95
CA LEU A 18 63.33 34.83 -8.83
C LEU A 18 64.06 35.92 -9.70
N PRO A 19 63.40 37.06 -10.05
CA PRO A 19 63.30 38.25 -9.16
C PRO A 19 61.98 39.08 -9.19
N ILE A 20 61.81 39.93 -8.17
CA ILE A 20 60.77 40.98 -7.95
C ILE A 20 61.39 42.35 -8.35
N PRO A 21 60.62 43.41 -8.71
CA PRO A 21 60.27 44.45 -7.71
C PRO A 21 58.92 45.20 -7.86
N SER A 22 58.29 45.45 -6.71
CA SER A 22 57.54 46.64 -6.20
C SER A 22 56.68 47.56 -7.09
N ARG A 23 55.45 47.89 -6.63
CA ARG A 23 55.10 49.24 -6.09
C ARG A 23 53.65 49.34 -5.55
N PHE A 24 53.56 49.83 -4.30
CA PHE A 24 52.59 50.74 -3.65
C PHE A 24 51.07 50.68 -3.89
N GLY A 25 50.33 50.56 -2.77
CA GLY A 25 48.95 51.04 -2.61
C GLY A 25 48.24 50.49 -1.36
N ARG A 26 48.18 51.27 -0.26
CA ARG A 26 47.21 51.17 0.86
C ARG A 26 46.27 52.39 0.74
N PRO A 27 45.07 52.47 1.37
CA PRO A 27 44.59 51.88 2.64
C PRO A 27 43.21 51.16 2.47
N ALA A 28 42.48 50.59 3.44
CA ALA A 28 42.17 50.96 4.82
C ALA A 28 41.67 49.77 5.67
N SER A 29 41.63 50.04 6.98
CA SER A 29 41.42 49.16 8.15
C SER A 29 39.99 48.63 8.33
N ALA A 30 39.85 47.36 8.72
CA ALA A 30 38.80 46.87 9.61
C ALA A 30 39.32 45.68 10.44
N ALA A 31 39.07 45.73 11.74
CA ALA A 31 39.65 44.89 12.77
C ALA A 31 39.21 43.41 12.71
N VAL A 32 40.16 42.50 12.93
CA VAL A 32 39.90 41.06 13.12
C VAL A 32 39.88 40.78 14.62
N ALA A 33 38.69 40.45 15.14
CA ALA A 33 38.53 39.88 16.47
C ALA A 33 38.70 38.35 16.39
N LEU A 34 39.78 37.85 16.99
CA LEU A 34 39.96 36.42 17.26
C LEU A 34 39.03 36.03 18.42
N HIS A 35 37.98 35.26 18.15
CA HIS A 35 37.25 34.52 19.16
C HIS A 35 37.57 33.03 19.01
N SER A 36 38.34 32.52 19.97
CA SER A 36 38.45 31.10 20.25
C SER A 36 37.10 30.58 20.73
N SER A 37 36.45 29.72 19.97
CA SER A 37 35.30 28.95 20.45
C SER A 37 35.70 27.49 20.54
N ALA A 38 35.87 27.04 21.79
CA ALA A 38 36.01 25.64 22.15
C ALA A 38 34.79 24.87 21.63
N ARG A 39 35.02 23.81 20.84
CA ARG A 39 33.98 22.83 20.54
C ARG A 39 33.72 22.03 21.80
N SER A 40 32.66 22.39 22.51
CA SER A 40 32.03 21.51 23.48
C SER A 40 31.49 20.29 22.72
N ALA A 41 32.00 19.11 23.08
CA ALA A 41 31.39 17.85 22.70
C ALA A 41 30.02 17.78 23.38
N GLN A 42 28.96 18.15 22.65
CA GLN A 42 27.60 17.82 23.05
C GLN A 42 27.44 16.32 22.85
N HIS A 43 27.58 15.58 23.96
CA HIS A 43 26.97 14.26 24.09
C HIS A 43 25.48 14.46 23.86
N ASN A 44 25.01 14.12 22.66
CA ASN A 44 23.59 14.04 22.37
C ASN A 44 23.07 12.84 23.17
N THR A 45 22.53 13.09 24.36
CA THR A 45 21.76 12.11 25.11
C THR A 45 20.57 11.73 24.26
N MET A 46 20.62 10.55 23.63
CA MET A 46 19.46 9.96 22.97
C MET A 46 18.33 9.90 24.00
N SER A 47 17.23 10.57 23.68
CA SER A 47 16.02 10.56 24.49
C SER A 47 15.48 9.13 24.55
N ALA A 48 14.98 8.70 25.72
CA ALA A 48 14.35 7.39 25.94
C ALA A 48 13.13 7.11 25.02
N THR A 49 12.74 8.07 24.18
CA THR A 49 11.71 7.94 23.13
C THR A 49 12.22 7.25 21.85
N ASP A 50 13.53 7.18 21.59
CA ASP A 50 14.08 6.61 20.35
C ASP A 50 13.96 5.07 20.24
N ASP A 51 13.71 4.37 21.35
CA ASP A 51 13.58 2.90 21.37
C ASP A 51 12.16 2.41 21.10
N GLN A 52 11.15 3.28 21.10
CA GLN A 52 9.76 2.87 20.87
C GLN A 52 9.47 2.76 19.35
N LEU A 53 8.78 1.68 18.95
CA LEU A 53 8.35 1.47 17.57
C LEU A 53 6.94 2.05 17.36
N LEU A 54 6.83 3.38 17.30
CA LEU A 54 5.53 4.07 17.26
C LEU A 54 4.85 3.97 15.89
N CYS A 55 3.53 3.85 15.85
CA CYS A 55 2.79 4.05 14.60
C CYS A 55 2.97 5.47 14.07
N THR A 56 2.83 5.65 12.76
CA THR A 56 2.72 6.98 12.16
C THR A 56 1.48 7.68 12.74
N ASP A 57 1.57 8.95 13.12
CA ASP A 57 0.39 9.67 13.61
C ASP A 57 -0.57 9.96 12.43
N PRO A 58 -1.82 9.48 12.44
CA PRO A 58 -2.79 9.77 11.38
C PRO A 58 -2.99 11.27 11.13
N ALA A 59 -2.84 12.12 12.15
CA ALA A 59 -2.96 13.58 11.99
C ALA A 59 -1.86 14.19 11.10
N THR A 60 -0.72 13.50 10.96
CA THR A 60 0.39 13.92 10.10
C THR A 60 0.20 13.51 8.64
N VAL A 61 -0.75 12.63 8.36
CA VAL A 61 -1.02 12.08 7.03
C VAL A 61 -2.18 12.83 6.38
N ALA A 62 -1.86 13.85 5.58
CA ALA A 62 -2.86 14.70 4.93
C ALA A 62 -3.75 13.91 3.95
N ASN A 63 -5.03 14.28 3.87
CA ASN A 63 -5.98 13.73 2.90
C ASN A 63 -5.48 13.94 1.46
N PRO A 64 -5.14 12.87 0.73
CA PRO A 64 -4.57 12.99 -0.61
C PRO A 64 -5.59 13.43 -1.68
N LEU A 65 -6.89 13.32 -1.40
CA LEU A 65 -7.96 13.74 -2.32
C LEU A 65 -8.34 15.22 -2.16
N GLY A 66 -7.82 15.87 -1.12
CA GLY A 66 -8.14 17.24 -0.73
C GLY A 66 -9.26 17.33 0.31
N GLU A 67 -9.36 18.50 0.95
CA GLU A 67 -10.30 18.74 2.05
C GLU A 67 -11.76 18.45 1.65
N GLY A 68 -12.49 17.78 2.54
CA GLY A 68 -13.89 17.40 2.33
C GLY A 68 -14.13 16.29 1.29
N LYS A 69 -13.09 15.80 0.60
CA LYS A 69 -13.21 14.66 -0.33
C LYS A 69 -12.89 13.35 0.37
N TYR A 70 -13.52 12.28 -0.11
CA TYR A 70 -13.35 10.91 0.38
C TYR A 70 -13.26 9.93 -0.79
N ILE A 71 -12.72 8.74 -0.51
CA ILE A 71 -12.55 7.65 -1.47
C ILE A 71 -13.93 7.16 -1.91
N LYS A 72 -14.23 7.17 -3.20
CA LYS A 72 -15.48 6.59 -3.73
C LYS A 72 -15.24 5.26 -4.43
N THR A 73 -14.13 5.19 -5.16
CA THR A 73 -13.80 4.05 -6.01
C THR A 73 -12.46 3.44 -5.67
N ALA A 74 -12.36 2.12 -5.79
CA ALA A 74 -11.12 1.41 -5.59
C ALA A 74 -10.74 0.48 -6.75
N GLY A 75 -9.44 0.22 -6.88
CA GLY A 75 -8.86 -0.81 -7.73
C GLY A 75 -7.87 -1.69 -6.95
N CYS A 76 -7.71 -2.94 -7.37
CA CYS A 76 -6.81 -3.91 -6.75
C CYS A 76 -5.90 -4.54 -7.81
N ILE A 77 -4.60 -4.58 -7.55
CA ILE A 77 -3.60 -5.23 -8.38
C ILE A 77 -2.95 -6.34 -7.56
N ILE A 78 -3.14 -7.58 -7.95
CA ILE A 78 -2.44 -8.74 -7.39
C ILE A 78 -1.27 -9.03 -8.31
N ILE A 79 -0.05 -9.06 -7.77
CA ILE A 79 1.19 -9.25 -8.51
C ILE A 79 1.77 -10.58 -8.06
N GLY A 80 1.91 -11.53 -8.98
CA GLY A 80 2.42 -12.86 -8.64
C GLY A 80 2.14 -13.90 -9.73
N ASP A 81 3.20 -14.43 -10.34
CA ASP A 81 3.11 -15.52 -11.32
C ASP A 81 2.47 -16.78 -10.74
N GLU A 82 2.64 -17.05 -9.43
CA GLU A 82 2.03 -18.18 -8.73
C GLU A 82 0.51 -18.08 -8.62
N VAL A 83 -0.05 -16.86 -8.70
CA VAL A 83 -1.50 -16.67 -8.78
C VAL A 83 -1.97 -16.94 -10.21
N LEU A 84 -1.25 -16.41 -11.21
CA LEU A 84 -1.57 -16.62 -12.63
C LEU A 84 -1.49 -18.08 -13.05
N ASN A 85 -0.49 -18.83 -12.57
CA ASN A 85 -0.34 -20.25 -12.86
C ASN A 85 -1.19 -21.17 -11.95
N GLY A 86 -2.00 -20.58 -11.06
CA GLY A 86 -2.95 -21.30 -10.21
C GLY A 86 -2.35 -22.08 -9.04
N LYS A 87 -1.04 -21.95 -8.78
CA LYS A 87 -0.39 -22.57 -7.60
C LYS A 87 -0.94 -21.99 -6.29
N THR A 88 -1.22 -20.69 -6.26
CA THR A 88 -1.78 -20.00 -5.10
C THR A 88 -3.16 -19.46 -5.44
N LYS A 89 -4.14 -19.78 -4.58
CA LYS A 89 -5.47 -19.15 -4.67
C LYS A 89 -5.40 -17.75 -4.07
N ASP A 90 -5.73 -16.73 -4.86
CA ASP A 90 -5.83 -15.36 -4.37
C ASP A 90 -6.98 -15.21 -3.36
N THR A 91 -6.62 -14.90 -2.12
CA THR A 91 -7.54 -14.53 -1.05
C THR A 91 -7.47 -13.04 -0.68
N ASN A 92 -6.46 -12.33 -1.16
CA ASN A 92 -6.20 -10.94 -0.77
C ASN A 92 -7.18 -10.01 -1.47
N SER A 93 -7.44 -10.21 -2.77
CA SER A 93 -8.45 -9.42 -3.49
C SER A 93 -9.85 -9.62 -2.93
N ASN A 94 -10.18 -10.85 -2.49
CA ASN A 94 -11.46 -11.16 -1.87
C ASN A 94 -11.63 -10.44 -0.52
N PHE A 95 -10.58 -10.44 0.31
CA PHE A 95 -10.57 -9.68 1.56
C PHE A 95 -10.68 -8.17 1.29
N PHE A 96 -9.96 -7.66 0.30
CA PHE A 96 -10.04 -6.24 -0.09
C PHE A 96 -11.43 -5.85 -0.59
N ALA A 97 -12.12 -6.73 -1.34
CA ALA A 97 -13.49 -6.51 -1.78
C ALA A 97 -14.46 -6.37 -0.60
N GLN A 98 -14.31 -7.22 0.42
CA GLN A 98 -15.09 -7.13 1.66
C GLN A 98 -14.79 -5.84 2.42
N PHE A 99 -13.50 -5.51 2.56
CA PHE A 99 -13.04 -4.26 3.19
C PHE A 99 -13.64 -3.03 2.52
N CYS A 100 -13.60 -2.96 1.19
CA CYS A 100 -14.18 -1.85 0.43
C CYS A 100 -15.69 -1.76 0.66
N PHE A 101 -16.40 -2.89 0.55
CA PHE A 101 -17.85 -2.93 0.75
C PHE A 101 -18.26 -2.40 2.13
N ASP A 102 -17.61 -2.87 3.20
CA ASP A 102 -17.91 -2.48 4.58
C ASP A 102 -17.63 -1.00 4.87
N LEU A 103 -16.78 -0.37 4.06
CA LEU A 103 -16.45 1.04 4.13
C LEU A 103 -17.27 1.91 3.16
N GLY A 104 -18.13 1.32 2.33
CA GLY A 104 -18.90 2.04 1.32
C GLY A 104 -18.07 2.49 0.11
N ILE A 105 -16.94 1.85 -0.11
CA ILE A 105 -16.06 2.09 -1.26
C ILE A 105 -16.44 1.11 -2.37
N GLU A 106 -16.66 1.63 -3.59
CA GLU A 106 -16.98 0.79 -4.73
C GLU A 106 -15.69 0.21 -5.34
N LEU A 107 -15.41 -1.06 -5.08
CA LEU A 107 -14.33 -1.78 -5.78
C LEU A 107 -14.75 -2.01 -7.24
N LYS A 108 -14.09 -1.32 -8.16
CA LYS A 108 -14.44 -1.32 -9.59
C LYS A 108 -13.69 -2.37 -10.39
N ARG A 109 -12.50 -2.77 -9.92
CA ARG A 109 -11.60 -3.62 -10.69
C ARG A 109 -10.63 -4.38 -9.79
N ILE A 110 -10.42 -5.65 -10.11
CA ILE A 110 -9.34 -6.48 -9.61
C ILE A 110 -8.60 -7.01 -10.84
N GLU A 111 -7.29 -6.88 -10.85
CA GLU A 111 -6.41 -7.47 -11.87
C GLU A 111 -5.36 -8.33 -11.19
N VAL A 112 -5.06 -9.49 -11.79
CA VAL A 112 -3.92 -10.32 -11.43
C VAL A 112 -2.94 -10.21 -12.59
N ILE A 113 -1.71 -9.82 -12.32
CA ILE A 113 -0.66 -9.59 -13.31
C ILE A 113 0.63 -10.32 -12.93
N ALA A 114 1.50 -10.50 -13.92
CA ALA A 114 2.78 -11.18 -13.76
C ALA A 114 3.78 -10.32 -12.96
N ASP A 115 4.84 -10.96 -12.46
CA ASP A 115 6.02 -10.28 -11.90
C ASP A 115 6.87 -9.68 -13.04
N ASP A 116 6.28 -8.79 -13.82
CA ASP A 116 6.86 -8.11 -14.97
C ASP A 116 6.78 -6.59 -14.82
N GLU A 117 7.86 -5.89 -15.16
CA GLU A 117 7.94 -4.44 -14.95
C GLU A 117 6.94 -3.67 -15.82
N GLU A 118 6.78 -4.04 -17.09
CA GLU A 118 5.89 -3.32 -18.01
C GLU A 118 4.43 -3.46 -17.58
N GLU A 119 4.03 -4.67 -17.19
CA GLU A 119 2.69 -4.97 -16.66
C GLU A 119 2.41 -4.19 -15.37
N ILE A 120 3.34 -4.19 -14.41
CA ILE A 120 3.17 -3.45 -13.15
C ILE A 120 3.08 -1.94 -13.40
N VAL A 121 3.92 -1.39 -14.27
CA VAL A 121 3.93 0.04 -14.60
C VAL A 121 2.64 0.47 -15.27
N GLU A 122 2.16 -0.30 -16.26
CA GLU A 122 0.91 -0.03 -16.97
C GLU A 122 -0.27 -0.03 -15.99
N ALA A 123 -0.42 -1.12 -15.23
CA ALA A 123 -1.54 -1.30 -14.32
C ALA A 123 -1.56 -0.21 -13.23
N ALA A 124 -0.41 0.10 -12.63
CA ALA A 124 -0.31 1.14 -11.61
C ALA A 124 -0.76 2.51 -12.13
N ARG A 125 -0.29 2.92 -13.32
CA ARG A 125 -0.66 4.21 -13.92
C ARG A 125 -2.15 4.26 -14.27
N ARG A 126 -2.65 3.22 -14.95
CA ARG A 126 -4.05 3.16 -15.39
C ARG A 126 -5.01 3.13 -14.19
N MET A 127 -4.71 2.31 -13.18
CA MET A 127 -5.55 2.19 -11.98
C MET A 127 -5.60 3.50 -11.20
N THR A 128 -4.46 4.16 -10.98
CA THR A 128 -4.42 5.44 -10.22
C THR A 128 -5.03 6.62 -10.97
N GLN A 129 -5.03 6.57 -12.31
CA GLN A 129 -5.76 7.53 -13.13
C GLN A 129 -7.28 7.39 -12.96
N HIS A 130 -7.79 6.17 -12.78
CA HIS A 130 -9.23 5.88 -12.82
C HIS A 130 -9.90 5.76 -11.45
N TYR A 131 -9.14 5.46 -10.40
CA TYR A 131 -9.69 5.18 -9.07
C TYR A 131 -9.09 6.09 -7.99
N ASP A 132 -9.80 6.23 -6.87
CA ASP A 132 -9.40 7.08 -5.74
C ASP A 132 -8.44 6.36 -4.79
N PHE A 133 -8.58 5.04 -4.67
CA PHE A 133 -7.79 4.18 -3.81
C PHE A 133 -7.36 2.92 -4.55
N VAL A 134 -6.07 2.71 -4.71
CA VAL A 134 -5.53 1.52 -5.39
C VAL A 134 -4.70 0.75 -4.39
N VAL A 135 -4.84 -0.58 -4.37
CA VAL A 135 -3.95 -1.43 -3.57
C VAL A 135 -3.17 -2.37 -4.49
N THR A 136 -1.91 -2.61 -4.14
CA THR A 136 -1.14 -3.73 -4.71
C THR A 136 -0.88 -4.79 -3.65
N SER A 137 -0.72 -6.04 -4.04
CA SER A 137 -0.35 -7.14 -3.16
C SER A 137 0.59 -8.09 -3.88
N GLY A 138 1.80 -8.27 -3.34
CA GLY A 138 2.82 -9.19 -3.88
C GLY A 138 4.10 -8.49 -4.32
N GLY A 139 5.13 -9.27 -4.66
CA GLY A 139 6.37 -8.79 -5.28
C GLY A 139 7.22 -7.80 -4.46
N ILE A 140 7.18 -7.83 -3.11
CA ILE A 140 7.94 -6.92 -2.22
C ILE A 140 8.92 -7.63 -1.28
N GLY A 141 9.14 -8.92 -1.46
CA GLY A 141 10.12 -9.69 -0.70
C GLY A 141 11.57 -9.46 -1.14
N PRO A 142 12.48 -10.34 -0.69
CA PRO A 142 13.92 -10.20 -0.95
C PRO A 142 14.40 -10.88 -2.24
N THR A 143 13.53 -11.58 -2.98
CA THR A 143 13.95 -12.38 -4.14
C THR A 143 14.04 -11.52 -5.40
N HIS A 144 14.49 -12.13 -6.51
CA HIS A 144 14.83 -11.41 -7.74
C HIS A 144 13.59 -11.00 -8.54
N ASP A 145 12.54 -11.81 -8.43
CA ASP A 145 11.17 -11.62 -8.92
C ASP A 145 10.38 -10.59 -8.08
N ASP A 146 10.81 -10.27 -6.85
CA ASP A 146 10.21 -9.19 -6.06
C ASP A 146 10.63 -7.81 -6.57
N ILE A 147 9.96 -7.36 -7.64
CA ILE A 147 10.26 -6.11 -8.37
C ILE A 147 9.21 -5.01 -8.22
N THR A 148 8.18 -5.20 -7.39
CA THR A 148 7.04 -4.27 -7.28
C THR A 148 7.48 -2.85 -6.92
N TYR A 149 8.36 -2.67 -5.92
CA TYR A 149 8.84 -1.32 -5.57
C TYR A 149 9.63 -0.67 -6.71
N SER A 150 10.53 -1.39 -7.37
CA SER A 150 11.30 -0.83 -8.50
C SER A 150 10.41 -0.46 -9.68
N SER A 151 9.45 -1.30 -10.04
CA SER A 151 8.52 -1.01 -11.14
C SER A 151 7.61 0.17 -10.80
N LEU A 152 7.16 0.28 -9.55
CA LEU A 152 6.41 1.45 -9.09
C LEU A 152 7.28 2.72 -9.07
N ALA A 153 8.57 2.63 -8.78
CA ALA A 153 9.48 3.76 -8.91
C ALA A 153 9.50 4.30 -10.36
N THR A 154 9.57 3.41 -11.35
CA THR A 154 9.43 3.75 -12.78
C THR A 154 8.05 4.33 -13.09
N ALA A 155 6.97 3.74 -12.55
CA ALA A 155 5.60 4.17 -12.80
C ALA A 155 5.35 5.62 -12.37
N PHE A 156 5.86 6.00 -11.19
CA PHE A 156 5.69 7.33 -10.58
C PHE A 156 6.87 8.29 -10.81
N ASN A 157 7.89 7.86 -11.57
CA ASN A 157 9.10 8.65 -11.83
C ASN A 157 9.79 9.12 -10.53
N LEU A 158 9.98 8.18 -9.60
CA LEU A 158 10.59 8.39 -8.29
C LEU A 158 11.93 7.66 -8.21
N PRO A 159 12.95 8.22 -7.54
CA PRO A 159 14.15 7.45 -7.23
C PRO A 159 13.86 6.46 -6.11
N LEU A 160 14.67 5.40 -6.05
CA LEU A 160 14.65 4.43 -4.96
C LEU A 160 15.59 4.87 -3.84
N SER A 161 15.15 4.80 -2.58
CA SER A 161 16.02 5.01 -1.42
C SER A 161 15.65 4.10 -0.25
N HIS A 162 16.65 3.74 0.56
CA HIS A 162 16.41 2.92 1.75
C HIS A 162 15.72 3.76 2.83
N ASP A 163 14.62 3.24 3.37
CA ASP A 163 13.96 3.82 4.53
C ASP A 163 14.67 3.38 5.83
N PRO A 164 15.30 4.31 6.57
CA PRO A 164 16.08 3.97 7.76
C PRO A 164 15.21 3.38 8.88
N GLU A 165 13.95 3.83 9.01
CA GLU A 165 13.04 3.36 10.06
C GLU A 165 12.59 1.92 9.82
N THR A 166 12.28 1.56 8.58
CA THR A 166 11.98 0.18 8.18
C THR A 166 13.16 -0.73 8.47
N LEU A 167 14.37 -0.35 8.07
CA LEU A 167 15.59 -1.12 8.38
C LEU A 167 15.81 -1.27 9.89
N ARG A 168 15.57 -0.20 10.66
CA ARG A 168 15.64 -0.24 12.14
C ARG A 168 14.63 -1.22 12.72
N ARG A 169 13.37 -1.19 12.26
CA ARG A 169 12.31 -2.10 12.72
C ARG A 169 12.57 -3.55 12.35
N MET A 170 13.06 -3.81 11.14
CA MET A 170 13.46 -5.15 10.70
C MET A 170 14.47 -5.76 11.67
N TRP A 171 15.42 -4.96 12.15
CA TRP A 171 16.36 -5.39 13.18
C TRP A 171 15.71 -5.49 14.57
N ALA A 172 14.97 -4.46 15.01
CA ALA A 172 14.40 -4.40 16.35
C ALA A 172 13.45 -5.58 16.64
N LEU A 173 12.55 -5.87 15.70
CA LEU A 173 11.52 -6.91 15.77
C LEU A 173 12.03 -8.32 15.42
N ALA A 174 13.28 -8.46 14.97
CA ALA A 174 13.85 -9.78 14.72
C ALA A 174 14.01 -10.56 16.04
N THR A 175 13.66 -11.85 16.01
CA THR A 175 13.88 -12.76 17.13
C THR A 175 15.38 -12.90 17.44
N PRO A 176 15.76 -13.32 18.66
CA PRO A 176 17.18 -13.52 19.00
C PRO A 176 17.90 -14.47 18.03
N SER A 177 17.26 -15.58 17.65
CA SER A 177 17.80 -16.52 16.66
C SER A 177 17.99 -15.84 15.30
N ARG A 178 17.02 -15.04 14.87
CA ARG A 178 17.12 -14.32 13.61
C ARG A 178 18.23 -13.28 13.63
N LYS A 179 18.43 -12.56 14.74
CA LYS A 179 19.55 -11.61 14.89
C LYS A 179 20.91 -12.30 14.76
N GLU A 180 21.05 -13.51 15.29
CA GLU A 180 22.27 -14.32 15.13
C GLU A 180 22.48 -14.77 13.68
N GLU A 181 21.43 -15.17 12.98
CA GLU A 181 21.53 -15.48 11.54
C GLU A 181 21.92 -14.23 10.72
N LEU A 182 21.30 -13.10 11.02
CA LEU A 182 21.54 -11.83 10.32
C LEU A 182 22.95 -11.30 10.54
N SER A 183 23.56 -11.56 11.70
CA SER A 183 24.95 -11.16 11.97
C SER A 183 25.97 -12.00 11.22
N LYS A 184 25.59 -13.22 10.81
CA LYS A 184 26.40 -14.15 9.98
C LYS A 184 26.12 -14.02 8.48
N ALA A 185 25.17 -13.16 8.08
CA ALA A 185 24.76 -13.01 6.70
C ALA A 185 25.91 -12.47 5.81
N THR A 186 26.02 -13.00 4.60
CA THR A 186 26.95 -12.47 3.59
C THR A 186 26.52 -11.07 3.12
N PRO A 187 27.40 -10.27 2.52
CA PRO A 187 27.03 -8.98 1.94
C PRO A 187 25.86 -9.07 0.95
N ALA A 188 25.84 -10.09 0.09
CA ALA A 188 24.75 -10.31 -0.87
C ALA A 188 23.42 -10.66 -0.19
N GLN A 189 23.43 -11.47 0.88
CA GLN A 189 22.22 -11.77 1.66
C GLN A 189 21.70 -10.53 2.39
N LYS A 190 22.61 -9.69 2.89
CA LYS A 190 22.26 -8.42 3.52
C LYS A 190 21.61 -7.46 2.51
N GLU A 191 22.20 -7.31 1.33
CA GLU A 191 21.67 -6.48 0.25
C GLU A 191 20.28 -6.98 -0.22
N ALA A 192 20.14 -8.28 -0.46
CA ALA A 192 18.86 -8.89 -0.82
C ALA A 192 17.78 -8.70 0.25
N ARG A 193 18.15 -8.65 1.53
CA ARG A 193 17.21 -8.34 2.62
C ARG A 193 16.87 -6.86 2.66
N ASP A 194 17.88 -6.00 2.61
CA ASP A 194 17.73 -4.55 2.79
C ASP A 194 16.93 -3.91 1.63
N ARG A 195 16.88 -4.56 0.44
CA ARG A 195 15.99 -4.16 -0.66
C ARG A 195 14.51 -4.12 -0.30
N MET A 196 14.07 -4.90 0.71
CA MET A 196 12.67 -4.84 1.18
C MET A 196 12.32 -3.51 1.85
N ALA A 197 13.31 -2.69 2.17
CA ALA A 197 13.17 -1.32 2.65
C ALA A 197 13.59 -0.28 1.60
N LEU A 198 13.83 -0.69 0.35
CA LEU A 198 14.19 0.19 -0.77
C LEU A 198 12.91 0.68 -1.45
N PHE A 199 12.45 1.88 -1.09
CA PHE A 199 11.16 2.40 -1.51
C PHE A 199 11.28 3.51 -2.56
N PRO A 200 10.25 3.70 -3.41
CA PRO A 200 10.16 4.86 -4.29
C PRO A 200 9.93 6.12 -3.46
N THR A 201 10.91 7.00 -3.35
CA THR A 201 10.86 8.19 -2.47
C THR A 201 11.62 9.35 -3.09
N ALA A 202 11.03 10.55 -3.14
CA ALA A 202 11.77 11.76 -3.51
C ALA A 202 12.64 12.26 -2.35
N GLN A 203 13.81 12.86 -2.64
CA GLN A 203 14.63 13.49 -1.60
C GLN A 203 13.88 14.67 -0.97
N GLY A 204 13.73 14.65 0.36
CA GLY A 204 13.31 15.82 1.14
C GLY A 204 11.81 15.97 1.46
N GLY A 205 10.96 14.95 1.31
CA GLY A 205 9.56 15.11 1.72
C GLY A 205 8.81 13.80 1.93
N HIS A 206 8.37 13.57 3.18
CA HIS A 206 7.19 12.74 3.49
C HIS A 206 5.88 13.46 3.10
N SER A 207 5.99 14.55 2.33
CA SER A 207 4.93 15.48 2.00
C SER A 207 5.26 16.10 0.63
N GLY A 208 4.60 15.59 -0.41
CA GLY A 208 4.73 16.10 -1.78
C GLY A 208 4.00 17.43 -1.98
N ASP A 209 4.63 18.30 -2.76
CA ASP A 209 4.35 19.69 -3.15
C ASP A 209 3.13 19.91 -4.08
N GLY A 210 2.04 19.18 -3.86
CA GLY A 210 0.74 19.51 -4.46
C GLY A 210 0.62 19.28 -5.98
N ASN A 211 1.64 18.71 -6.65
CA ASN A 211 1.56 18.36 -8.06
C ASN A 211 1.64 16.83 -8.29
N GLY A 212 0.80 16.08 -7.58
CA GLY A 212 0.22 14.77 -7.92
C GLY A 212 1.10 13.54 -8.20
N GLY A 213 2.20 13.67 -8.96
CA GLY A 213 2.98 12.56 -9.48
C GLY A 213 4.09 12.05 -8.56
N ALA A 214 4.74 12.93 -7.79
CA ALA A 214 5.96 12.61 -7.04
C ALA A 214 5.74 12.39 -5.53
N ARG A 215 4.50 12.22 -5.07
CA ARG A 215 4.21 12.00 -3.64
C ARG A 215 4.49 10.55 -3.24
N SER A 216 5.28 10.37 -2.18
CA SER A 216 5.52 9.07 -1.54
C SER A 216 5.45 9.21 -0.02
N GLU A 217 4.75 8.29 0.61
CA GLU A 217 4.53 8.25 2.07
C GLU A 217 4.80 6.84 2.58
N VAL A 218 5.54 6.74 3.68
CA VAL A 218 5.81 5.48 4.40
C VAL A 218 5.00 5.51 5.69
N ILE A 219 4.00 4.62 5.81
CA ILE A 219 3.02 4.65 6.90
C ILE A 219 3.16 3.38 7.73
N PHE A 220 3.60 3.52 8.99
CA PHE A 220 3.62 2.43 9.95
C PHE A 220 2.27 2.35 10.66
N VAL A 221 1.48 1.35 10.28
CA VAL A 221 0.12 1.15 10.80
C VAL A 221 0.06 0.24 12.03
N ALA A 222 1.18 -0.39 12.40
CA ALA A 222 1.30 -1.28 13.55
C ALA A 222 2.71 -1.18 14.17
N GLU A 223 2.77 -1.23 15.50
CA GLU A 223 4.02 -1.16 16.28
C GLU A 223 4.80 -2.48 16.21
N ASP A 224 4.10 -3.60 16.09
CA ASP A 224 4.65 -4.95 16.10
C ASP A 224 4.97 -5.49 14.69
N LYS A 225 5.00 -4.60 13.69
CA LYS A 225 5.35 -4.91 12.30
C LYS A 225 6.45 -3.99 11.80
N TRP A 226 7.40 -4.60 11.09
CA TRP A 226 8.47 -3.86 10.43
C TRP A 226 8.06 -3.33 9.06
N VAL A 227 7.14 -4.01 8.38
CA VAL A 227 6.69 -3.63 7.04
C VAL A 227 5.68 -2.47 7.14
N PRO A 228 5.93 -1.33 6.47
CA PRO A 228 4.97 -0.26 6.38
C PRO A 228 3.99 -0.47 5.23
N VAL A 229 2.97 0.38 5.16
CA VAL A 229 2.24 0.64 3.91
C VAL A 229 2.94 1.79 3.20
N VAL A 230 3.43 1.55 1.98
CA VAL A 230 4.00 2.61 1.14
C VAL A 230 2.90 3.15 0.23
N ARG A 231 2.61 4.45 0.30
CA ARG A 231 1.59 5.12 -0.50
C ARG A 231 2.19 6.05 -1.53
N LEU A 232 1.88 5.84 -2.80
CA LEU A 232 2.39 6.56 -3.96
C LEU A 232 1.29 7.36 -4.67
N GLY A 233 1.64 8.57 -5.12
CA GLY A 233 0.71 9.49 -5.79
C GLY A 233 -0.53 9.84 -4.95
N GLY A 234 -0.48 9.61 -3.64
CA GLY A 234 -1.60 9.76 -2.72
C GLY A 234 -2.72 8.71 -2.88
N LYS A 235 -2.61 7.75 -3.80
CA LYS A 235 -3.71 6.83 -4.14
C LYS A 235 -3.33 5.36 -4.05
N LEU A 236 -2.15 4.98 -4.53
CA LEU A 236 -1.72 3.59 -4.59
C LEU A 236 -1.00 3.19 -3.31
N CYS A 237 -1.50 2.17 -2.62
CA CYS A 237 -0.91 1.64 -1.38
C CYS A 237 -0.35 0.23 -1.65
N VAL A 238 0.92 0.03 -1.32
CA VAL A 238 1.64 -1.23 -1.56
C VAL A 238 1.54 -2.13 -0.34
N PHE A 239 1.19 -3.40 -0.55
CA PHE A 239 1.08 -4.41 0.50
C PHE A 239 1.85 -5.70 0.16
N PRO A 240 2.27 -6.47 1.19
CA PRO A 240 2.84 -7.80 1.01
C PRO A 240 1.82 -8.80 0.48
N GLY A 241 2.30 -9.81 -0.25
CA GLY A 241 1.48 -10.92 -0.74
C GLY A 241 0.99 -11.88 0.36
N ILE A 242 1.65 -11.91 1.52
CA ILE A 242 1.30 -12.81 2.64
C ILE A 242 -0.09 -12.42 3.19
N PRO A 243 -1.12 -13.30 3.12
CA PRO A 243 -2.49 -12.91 3.42
C PRO A 243 -2.71 -12.34 4.82
N SER A 244 -2.13 -12.94 5.86
CA SER A 244 -2.28 -12.45 7.23
C SER A 244 -1.70 -11.03 7.42
N LEU A 245 -0.61 -10.73 6.72
CA LEU A 245 0.07 -9.44 6.81
C LEU A 245 -0.67 -8.39 5.99
N PHE A 246 -1.13 -8.73 4.78
CA PHE A 246 -2.01 -7.92 3.96
C PHE A 246 -3.23 -7.45 4.77
N GLN A 247 -3.94 -8.39 5.41
CA GLN A 247 -5.16 -8.09 6.18
C GLN A 247 -4.89 -7.15 7.36
N GLN A 248 -3.85 -7.42 8.15
CA GLN A 248 -3.50 -6.61 9.30
C GLN A 248 -3.11 -5.19 8.90
N LEU A 249 -2.29 -5.04 7.86
CA LEU A 249 -1.87 -3.74 7.37
C LEU A 249 -3.05 -2.96 6.76
N LEU A 250 -3.92 -3.62 6.00
CA LEU A 250 -5.08 -2.98 5.38
C LEU A 250 -6.07 -2.49 6.44
N ILE A 251 -6.37 -3.29 7.46
CA ILE A 251 -7.19 -2.87 8.60
C ILE A 251 -6.52 -1.69 9.32
N GLY A 252 -5.22 -1.80 9.59
CA GLY A 252 -4.44 -0.75 10.25
C GLY A 252 -4.37 0.56 9.46
N LEU A 253 -4.53 0.52 8.14
CA LEU A 253 -4.53 1.70 7.28
C LEU A 253 -5.82 2.53 7.41
N THR A 254 -6.91 1.97 7.94
CA THR A 254 -8.23 2.61 8.03
C THR A 254 -8.20 4.06 8.58
N PRO A 255 -7.46 4.38 9.67
CA PRO A 255 -7.40 5.75 10.21
C PRO A 255 -6.73 6.78 9.28
N TYR A 256 -5.97 6.32 8.29
CA TYR A 256 -5.22 7.16 7.33
C TYR A 256 -5.95 7.36 6.01
N LEU A 257 -7.14 6.76 5.87
CA LEU A 257 -7.97 6.83 4.68
C LEU A 257 -9.05 7.91 4.84
N PRO A 258 -9.27 8.78 3.84
CA PRO A 258 -10.41 9.67 3.82
C PRO A 258 -11.67 8.87 3.46
N LEU A 259 -12.30 8.27 4.48
CA LEU A 259 -13.41 7.35 4.32
C LEU A 259 -14.72 8.07 3.97
N PRO A 260 -15.62 7.40 3.20
CA PRO A 260 -16.98 7.87 3.01
C PRO A 260 -17.74 8.10 4.31
N PRO A 261 -18.72 9.03 4.35
CA PRO A 261 -19.62 9.18 5.48
C PRO A 261 -20.37 7.88 5.78
N ALA A 262 -20.69 7.63 7.06
CA ALA A 262 -21.37 6.40 7.48
C ALA A 262 -22.68 6.11 6.71
N ALA A 263 -23.42 7.16 6.31
CA ALA A 263 -24.65 7.05 5.53
C ALA A 263 -24.46 6.48 4.11
N SER A 264 -23.23 6.48 3.58
CA SER A 264 -22.92 5.90 2.27
C SER A 264 -22.60 4.41 2.33
N LYS A 265 -22.55 3.80 3.52
CA LYS A 265 -22.28 2.37 3.65
C LYS A 265 -23.47 1.56 3.11
N PRO A 266 -23.24 0.58 2.21
CA PRO A 266 -24.30 -0.29 1.74
C PRO A 266 -24.78 -1.22 2.87
N PHE A 267 -26.08 -1.46 2.90
CA PHE A 267 -26.72 -2.47 3.71
C PHE A 267 -27.10 -3.66 2.83
N ARG A 268 -26.81 -4.86 3.33
CA ARG A 268 -27.17 -6.12 2.67
C ARG A 268 -28.17 -6.89 3.49
N HIS A 269 -29.20 -7.37 2.82
CA HIS A 269 -30.22 -8.25 3.38
C HIS A 269 -30.23 -9.54 2.57
N LEU A 270 -29.92 -10.66 3.23
CA LEU A 270 -29.72 -11.97 2.60
C LEU A 270 -30.84 -12.91 3.00
N ILE A 271 -31.50 -13.50 2.00
CA ILE A 271 -32.69 -14.33 2.16
C ILE A 271 -32.39 -15.69 1.55
N TYR A 272 -32.65 -16.76 2.29
CA TYR A 272 -32.56 -18.12 1.80
C TYR A 272 -33.95 -18.63 1.40
N THR A 273 -34.05 -19.32 0.27
CA THR A 273 -35.24 -20.06 -0.15
C THR A 273 -34.86 -21.44 -0.70
N THR A 274 -35.74 -22.42 -0.50
CA THR A 274 -35.62 -23.75 -1.12
C THR A 274 -36.19 -23.79 -2.54
N LYS A 275 -36.82 -22.71 -3.02
CA LYS A 275 -37.34 -22.64 -4.39
C LYS A 275 -36.17 -22.62 -5.39
N PRO A 276 -36.26 -23.33 -6.53
CA PRO A 276 -35.27 -23.23 -7.59
C PRO A 276 -35.15 -21.81 -8.14
N GLU A 277 -33.94 -21.44 -8.58
CA GLU A 277 -33.66 -20.10 -9.12
C GLU A 277 -34.58 -19.73 -10.29
N SER A 278 -34.85 -20.69 -11.18
CA SER A 278 -35.75 -20.51 -12.33
C SER A 278 -37.19 -20.14 -11.94
N VAL A 279 -37.64 -20.55 -10.74
CA VAL A 279 -38.99 -20.25 -10.24
C VAL A 279 -39.07 -18.83 -9.71
N ILE A 280 -38.01 -18.34 -9.05
CA ILE A 280 -38.00 -17.00 -8.43
C ILE A 280 -37.52 -15.90 -9.40
N ALA A 281 -36.80 -16.26 -10.46
CA ALA A 281 -36.19 -15.32 -11.40
C ALA A 281 -37.16 -14.29 -12.03
N PRO A 282 -38.40 -14.65 -12.46
CA PRO A 282 -39.35 -13.67 -13.00
C PRO A 282 -39.69 -12.57 -11.98
N TYR A 283 -40.01 -12.96 -10.74
CA TYR A 283 -40.29 -12.03 -9.66
C TYR A 283 -39.09 -11.12 -9.36
N LEU A 284 -37.88 -11.69 -9.25
CA LEU A 284 -36.67 -10.90 -9.00
C LEU A 284 -36.38 -9.91 -10.14
N THR A 285 -36.71 -10.27 -11.38
CA THR A 285 -36.56 -9.39 -12.55
C THR A 285 -37.50 -8.19 -12.47
N GLU A 286 -38.78 -8.42 -12.17
CA GLU A 286 -39.78 -7.37 -11.97
C GLU A 286 -39.41 -6.46 -10.79
N LEU A 287 -38.99 -7.06 -9.69
CA LEU A 287 -38.55 -6.36 -8.49
C LEU A 287 -37.34 -5.47 -8.79
N GLN A 288 -36.31 -6.00 -9.47
CA GLN A 288 -35.13 -5.23 -9.85
C GLN A 288 -35.50 -4.04 -10.76
N ALA A 289 -36.45 -4.21 -11.69
CA ALA A 289 -36.92 -3.11 -12.54
C ALA A 289 -37.62 -2.02 -11.72
N ARG A 290 -38.42 -2.40 -10.71
CA ARG A 290 -39.13 -1.49 -9.80
C ARG A 290 -38.16 -0.65 -8.96
N VAL A 291 -37.14 -1.28 -8.39
CA VAL A 291 -36.24 -0.62 -7.41
C VAL A 291 -34.96 -0.06 -8.03
N LYS A 292 -34.77 -0.18 -9.36
CA LYS A 292 -33.58 0.31 -10.07
C LYS A 292 -33.28 1.79 -9.81
N LYS A 293 -34.33 2.62 -9.77
CA LYS A 293 -34.19 4.07 -9.51
C LYS A 293 -33.86 4.39 -8.05
N GLU A 294 -34.11 3.45 -7.14
CA GLU A 294 -33.79 3.55 -5.72
C GLU A 294 -32.33 3.14 -5.44
N GLY A 295 -31.59 2.69 -6.46
CA GLY A 295 -30.19 2.24 -6.31
C GLY A 295 -30.03 0.89 -5.61
N ILE A 296 -31.12 0.14 -5.46
CA ILE A 296 -31.11 -1.18 -4.81
C ILE A 296 -30.79 -2.25 -5.86
N ARG A 297 -29.79 -3.07 -5.57
CA ARG A 297 -29.34 -4.20 -6.39
C ARG A 297 -29.83 -5.51 -5.81
N ILE A 298 -30.27 -6.40 -6.67
CA ILE A 298 -30.82 -7.70 -6.34
C ILE A 298 -30.03 -8.76 -7.10
N GLY A 299 -29.56 -9.78 -6.37
CA GLY A 299 -28.88 -10.94 -6.95
C GLY A 299 -29.44 -12.24 -6.37
N SER A 300 -29.37 -13.30 -7.16
CA SER A 300 -29.63 -14.67 -6.74
C SER A 300 -28.35 -15.50 -6.87
N TYR A 301 -28.11 -16.38 -5.88
CA TYR A 301 -26.92 -17.22 -5.79
C TYR A 301 -27.36 -18.65 -5.43
N PRO A 302 -27.45 -19.56 -6.40
CA PRO A 302 -27.85 -20.93 -6.15
C PRO A 302 -26.74 -21.71 -5.43
N TYR A 303 -27.12 -22.50 -4.43
CA TYR A 303 -26.30 -23.55 -3.85
C TYR A 303 -26.81 -24.89 -4.38
N LEU A 304 -25.90 -25.64 -5.02
CA LEU A 304 -26.24 -26.87 -5.71
C LEU A 304 -26.97 -27.85 -4.76
N TYR A 305 -28.22 -28.19 -5.10
CA TYR A 305 -29.12 -29.05 -4.33
C TYR A 305 -29.55 -28.55 -2.94
N GLN A 306 -29.14 -27.34 -2.53
CA GLN A 306 -29.43 -26.79 -1.20
C GLN A 306 -30.50 -25.69 -1.28
N GLY A 307 -30.46 -24.84 -2.30
CA GLY A 307 -31.45 -23.75 -2.45
C GLY A 307 -30.84 -22.54 -3.12
N VAL A 308 -31.39 -21.37 -2.86
CA VAL A 308 -30.94 -20.09 -3.44
C VAL A 308 -30.86 -19.03 -2.36
N HIS A 309 -29.74 -18.29 -2.34
CA HIS A 309 -29.62 -17.04 -1.62
C HIS A 309 -30.02 -15.86 -2.51
N VAL A 310 -31.00 -15.08 -2.07
CA VAL A 310 -31.36 -13.79 -2.66
C VAL A 310 -30.73 -12.68 -1.82
N SER A 311 -29.93 -11.84 -2.45
CA SER A 311 -29.24 -10.72 -1.81
C SER A 311 -29.83 -9.40 -2.30
N LEU A 312 -30.30 -8.57 -1.37
CA LEU A 312 -30.66 -7.17 -1.62
C LEU A 312 -29.57 -6.27 -1.06
N ILE A 313 -29.08 -5.33 -1.86
CA ILE A 313 -28.02 -4.38 -1.46
C ILE A 313 -28.46 -2.96 -1.82
N GLY A 314 -28.47 -2.06 -0.84
CA GLY A 314 -28.81 -0.65 -1.04
C GLY A 314 -28.34 0.24 0.10
N HIS A 315 -28.49 1.54 -0.03
CA HIS A 315 -28.06 2.51 1.00
C HIS A 315 -29.19 2.89 1.97
N ASP A 316 -30.45 2.77 1.54
CA ASP A 316 -31.61 2.97 2.41
C ASP A 316 -31.92 1.67 3.16
N ILE A 317 -31.50 1.61 4.43
CA ILE A 317 -31.61 0.43 5.28
C ILE A 317 -33.07 0.02 5.45
N GLU A 318 -33.95 0.98 5.72
CA GLU A 318 -35.35 0.69 6.04
C GLU A 318 -36.08 0.21 4.79
N ARG A 319 -35.80 0.83 3.64
CA ARG A 319 -36.33 0.36 2.36
C ARG A 319 -35.83 -1.02 1.98
N VAL A 320 -34.55 -1.31 2.17
CA VAL A 320 -33.98 -2.64 1.88
C VAL A 320 -34.59 -3.71 2.80
N LYS A 321 -34.83 -3.41 4.08
CA LYS A 321 -35.53 -4.33 5.00
C LYS A 321 -36.98 -4.56 4.63
N GLU A 322 -37.71 -3.51 4.24
CA GLU A 322 -39.10 -3.62 3.76
C GLU A 322 -39.18 -4.57 2.56
N LEU A 323 -38.33 -4.35 1.56
CA LEU A 323 -38.23 -5.23 0.39
C LEU A 323 -37.78 -6.63 0.77
N GLY A 324 -36.90 -6.77 1.75
CA GLY A 324 -36.47 -8.07 2.26
C GLY A 324 -37.63 -8.88 2.83
N GLN A 325 -38.54 -8.25 3.57
CA GLN A 325 -39.76 -8.89 4.07
C GLN A 325 -40.73 -9.26 2.95
N GLU A 326 -40.86 -8.42 1.92
CA GLU A 326 -41.64 -8.74 0.73
C GLU A 326 -41.07 -9.98 0.01
N VAL A 327 -39.77 -9.98 -0.27
CA VAL A 327 -39.08 -11.10 -0.93
C VAL A 327 -39.25 -12.38 -0.12
N CYS A 328 -39.07 -12.35 1.21
CA CYS A 328 -39.30 -13.52 2.06
C CYS A 328 -40.69 -14.13 1.86
N LYS A 329 -41.74 -13.32 1.69
CA LYS A 329 -43.10 -13.81 1.44
C LYS A 329 -43.24 -14.41 0.05
N GLU A 330 -42.78 -13.71 -0.98
CA GLU A 330 -42.93 -14.13 -2.38
C GLU A 330 -42.13 -15.40 -2.70
N VAL A 331 -40.90 -15.50 -2.19
CA VAL A 331 -40.04 -16.66 -2.44
C VAL A 331 -40.21 -17.78 -1.40
N ASP A 332 -41.14 -17.66 -0.45
CA ASP A 332 -41.26 -18.57 0.71
C ASP A 332 -39.91 -18.80 1.40
N GLY A 333 -39.21 -17.68 1.64
CA GLY A 333 -37.85 -17.63 2.14
C GLY A 333 -37.76 -17.18 3.60
N LYS A 334 -36.56 -17.26 4.15
CA LYS A 334 -36.23 -16.80 5.49
C LYS A 334 -34.98 -15.93 5.44
N VAL A 335 -34.93 -14.92 6.30
CA VAL A 335 -33.74 -14.09 6.45
C VAL A 335 -32.58 -14.96 6.96
N ALA A 336 -31.54 -15.09 6.15
CA ALA A 336 -30.33 -15.85 6.47
C ALA A 336 -29.31 -14.99 7.20
N ALA A 337 -29.17 -13.72 6.79
CA ALA A 337 -28.27 -12.75 7.43
C ALA A 337 -28.69 -11.30 7.12
N GLU A 338 -28.38 -10.40 8.05
CA GLU A 338 -28.50 -8.96 7.88
C GLU A 338 -27.19 -8.27 8.31
N GLY A 339 -26.79 -7.21 7.58
CA GLY A 339 -25.64 -6.40 7.94
C GLY A 339 -24.39 -6.65 7.09
N ARG A 340 -23.20 -6.59 7.72
CA ARG A 340 -21.89 -6.62 7.02
C ARG A 340 -21.62 -7.95 6.32
N LEU A 341 -20.81 -7.89 5.25
CA LEU A 341 -20.31 -9.09 4.56
C LEU A 341 -19.39 -9.88 5.49
N GLY A 342 -19.60 -11.20 5.63
CA GLY A 342 -18.75 -12.06 6.48
C GLY A 342 -19.12 -12.10 7.98
N ALA A 343 -20.09 -11.32 8.45
CA ALA A 343 -20.68 -11.48 9.80
C ALA A 343 -21.73 -12.62 9.86
N GLU A 344 -21.87 -13.38 8.78
CA GLU A 344 -22.70 -14.56 8.68
C GLU A 344 -22.21 -15.60 9.71
N LYS A 345 -23.04 -15.94 10.69
CA LYS A 345 -22.79 -17.13 11.51
C LYS A 345 -22.64 -18.32 10.57
N GLU A 346 -21.75 -19.26 10.87
CA GLU A 346 -21.53 -20.51 10.12
C GLU A 346 -22.83 -21.26 9.78
N THR A 347 -23.91 -20.99 10.53
CA THR A 347 -25.28 -21.45 10.29
C THR A 347 -25.96 -20.90 9.02
N ALA A 348 -25.38 -19.94 8.30
CA ALA A 348 -25.93 -19.42 7.04
C ALA A 348 -25.37 -20.15 5.79
N LYS A 349 -24.40 -21.04 5.96
CA LYS A 349 -24.00 -22.03 4.93
C LYS A 349 -24.81 -23.31 5.14
N ILE A 350 -26.10 -23.27 4.82
CA ILE A 350 -26.95 -24.47 4.77
C ILE A 350 -27.19 -24.84 3.31
#